data_AF-A0A1M5YUK7-F1
#
_entry.id   AF-A0A1M5YUK7-F1
#
_cell.length_a   1.000
_cell.length_b   1.000
_cell.length_c   1.000
_cell.angle_alpha   90.00
_cell.angle_beta   90.00
_cell.angle_gamma   90.00
#
_symmetry.space_group_name_H-M   'P 1'
#
loop_
_entity.id
_entity.type
_entity.pdbx_description
1 polymer ?
#
loop_
_entity_poly.entity_id
_entity_poly.type
_entity_poly.pdbx_seq_one_letter_code
_entity_poly.pdbx_strand_id
1 'polypeptide(L)'
;MKWALHRKLLHLSELLHACSLQKIFLTAEDFPVFSINSQLITRAIKQELRPHSFVTSGDWDINSCGPIEKVRETTYTTIYDIFVHNKNYKSTAQYVQMRDGVQLYLEGKTSKPRGSYRCTSFQEIDHYFSMLHRAFLSIREDGYKSQFEIAIGRPCDIQRENDEIKVLIGRTGEVILGKGGTHRVIIAKLLGIEKVIVQLVGVHERFFQRQSIVSNSLQSAITDFLNTINP
;
A
#
# COMPACT_ATOMS: atom_id res chain seq x y z
N MET A 1 -11.38 -7.96 23.25
CA MET A 1 -10.92 -9.21 23.89
C MET A 1 -9.83 -9.95 23.08
N LYS A 2 -9.98 -10.17 21.77
CA LYS A 2 -8.97 -10.84 20.92
C LYS A 2 -7.61 -10.12 20.85
N TRP A 3 -7.62 -8.79 20.76
CA TRP A 3 -6.39 -7.98 20.61
C TRP A 3 -5.50 -7.99 21.87
N ALA A 4 -6.10 -7.93 23.07
CA ALA A 4 -5.37 -8.01 24.32
C ALA A 4 -4.70 -9.39 24.53
N LEU A 5 -5.36 -10.47 24.09
CA LEU A 5 -4.76 -11.81 24.12
C LEU A 5 -3.61 -11.91 23.12
N HIS A 6 -3.79 -11.38 21.92
CA HIS A 6 -2.76 -11.34 20.87
C HIS A 6 -1.48 -10.65 21.34
N ARG A 7 -1.57 -9.43 21.89
CA ARG A 7 -0.40 -8.72 22.43
C ARG A 7 0.29 -9.47 23.57
N LYS A 8 -0.47 -10.12 24.46
CA LYS A 8 0.11 -10.95 25.53
C LYS A 8 0.89 -12.14 24.97
N LEU A 9 0.37 -12.77 23.91
CA LEU A 9 1.04 -13.89 23.25
C LEU A 9 2.31 -13.45 22.50
N LEU A 10 2.27 -12.30 21.82
CA LEU A 10 3.47 -11.70 21.20
C LEU A 10 4.53 -11.42 22.28
N HIS A 11 4.17 -10.72 23.35
CA HIS A 11 5.10 -10.40 24.44
C HIS A 11 5.70 -11.65 25.10
N LEU A 12 4.89 -12.69 25.36
CA LEU A 12 5.38 -13.95 25.89
C LEU A 12 6.38 -14.62 24.91
N SER A 13 6.12 -14.56 23.61
CA SER A 13 7.03 -15.12 22.60
C SER A 13 8.36 -14.34 22.49
N GLU A 14 8.37 -13.06 22.83
CA GLU A 14 9.59 -12.25 22.93
C GLU A 14 10.41 -12.64 24.16
N LEU A 15 9.76 -12.78 25.33
CA LEU A 15 10.41 -13.21 26.57
C LEU A 15 11.02 -14.62 26.46
N LEU A 16 10.36 -15.50 25.72
CA LEU A 16 10.84 -16.87 25.47
C LEU A 16 11.86 -16.96 24.32
N HIS A 17 12.19 -15.83 23.66
CA HIS A 17 13.02 -15.79 22.45
C HIS A 17 12.52 -16.73 21.33
N ALA A 18 11.21 -17.02 21.34
CA ALA A 18 10.57 -17.96 20.44
C ALA A 18 10.25 -17.28 19.10
N CYS A 19 11.28 -17.08 18.28
CA CYS A 19 11.16 -16.40 16.98
C CYS A 19 10.08 -17.01 16.07
N SER A 20 9.89 -18.33 16.11
CA SER A 20 8.81 -19.00 15.36
C SER A 20 7.41 -18.56 15.79
N LEU A 21 7.20 -18.31 17.09
CA LEU A 21 5.95 -17.81 17.64
C LEU A 21 5.76 -16.32 17.37
N GLN A 22 6.82 -15.51 17.48
CA GLN A 22 6.75 -14.08 17.14
C GLN A 22 6.26 -13.87 15.70
N LYS A 23 6.69 -14.70 14.74
CA LYS A 23 6.21 -14.65 13.34
C LYS A 23 4.70 -14.86 13.19
N ILE A 24 4.11 -15.69 14.06
CA ILE A 24 2.68 -16.01 14.06
C ILE A 24 1.88 -14.85 14.67
N PHE A 25 2.43 -14.21 15.70
CA PHE A 25 1.75 -13.16 16.44
C PHE A 25 2.08 -11.74 15.99
N LEU A 26 3.00 -11.51 15.05
CA LEU A 26 3.21 -10.18 14.50
C LEU A 26 2.14 -9.83 13.47
N THR A 27 1.66 -8.59 13.54
CA THR A 27 0.69 -8.02 12.59
C THR A 27 1.08 -6.60 12.18
N ALA A 28 0.37 -6.08 11.18
CA ALA A 28 0.54 -4.69 10.75
C ALA A 28 0.15 -3.66 11.83
N GLU A 29 -0.66 -4.04 12.82
CA GLU A 29 -1.11 -3.15 13.91
C GLU A 29 -0.04 -2.96 15.00
N ASP A 30 1.00 -3.79 14.99
CA ASP A 30 2.11 -3.70 15.93
C ASP A 30 3.15 -2.64 15.49
N PHE A 31 2.94 -2.02 14.33
CA PHE A 31 3.82 -0.98 13.78
C PHE A 31 3.02 0.30 13.52
N PRO A 32 3.53 1.47 13.94
CA PRO A 32 2.93 2.73 13.56
C PRO A 32 3.08 2.96 12.05
N VAL A 33 2.31 3.90 11.53
CA VAL A 33 2.61 4.48 10.21
C VAL A 33 3.92 5.26 10.32
N PHE A 34 4.71 5.28 9.24
CA PHE A 34 6.02 5.94 9.23
C PHE A 34 6.26 6.64 7.90
N SER A 35 7.14 7.63 7.92
CA SER A 35 7.56 8.34 6.72
C SER A 35 8.74 7.62 6.07
N ILE A 36 8.78 7.59 4.74
CA ILE A 36 9.95 7.15 3.98
C ILE A 36 10.16 8.02 2.75
N ASN A 37 11.38 7.98 2.21
CA ASN A 37 11.63 8.54 0.90
C ASN A 37 10.85 7.74 -0.17
N SER A 38 9.98 8.42 -0.93
CA SER A 38 9.14 7.85 -1.98
C SER A 38 9.96 7.15 -3.07
N GLN A 39 11.23 7.56 -3.25
CA GLN A 39 12.16 6.97 -4.20
C GLN A 39 12.62 5.56 -3.80
N LEU A 40 12.53 5.19 -2.52
CA LEU A 40 12.84 3.83 -2.05
C LEU A 40 11.83 2.79 -2.57
N ILE A 41 10.60 3.21 -2.87
CA ILE A 41 9.56 2.32 -3.38
C ILE A 41 9.73 2.21 -4.90
N THR A 42 10.48 1.22 -5.39
CA THR A 42 10.76 1.05 -6.83
C THR A 42 10.01 -0.12 -7.45
N ARG A 43 9.56 -1.07 -6.63
CA ARG A 43 8.89 -2.31 -7.06
C ARG A 43 7.51 -2.42 -6.42
N ALA A 44 6.61 -3.16 -7.06
CA ALA A 44 5.29 -3.49 -6.53
C ALA A 44 5.02 -4.99 -6.59
N ILE A 45 4.20 -5.48 -5.66
CA ILE A 45 3.66 -6.83 -5.68
C ILE A 45 2.57 -6.97 -6.75
N LYS A 46 2.58 -8.06 -7.51
CA LYS A 46 1.51 -8.39 -8.47
C LYS A 46 0.18 -8.57 -7.73
N GLN A 47 -0.93 -8.16 -8.37
CA GLN A 47 -2.25 -8.12 -7.71
C GLN A 47 -2.77 -9.51 -7.26
N GLU A 48 -2.22 -10.59 -7.78
CA GLU A 48 -2.66 -11.96 -7.49
C GLU A 48 -2.13 -12.49 -6.14
N LEU A 49 -0.96 -12.02 -5.68
CA LEU A 49 -0.37 -12.54 -4.44
C LEU A 49 -1.00 -11.90 -3.20
N ARG A 50 -1.51 -12.71 -2.27
CA ARG A 50 -1.88 -12.26 -0.92
C ARG A 50 -0.93 -12.94 0.06
N PRO A 51 -0.03 -12.20 0.73
CA PRO A 51 0.67 -12.74 1.89
C PRO A 51 -0.37 -13.32 2.86
N HIS A 52 -0.18 -14.57 3.27
CA HIS A 52 -1.14 -15.26 4.14
C HIS A 52 -0.98 -14.81 5.61
N SER A 53 0.17 -14.22 5.92
CA SER A 53 0.59 -13.73 7.23
C SER A 53 1.46 -12.48 7.07
N PHE A 54 1.62 -11.71 8.14
CA PHE A 54 2.52 -10.54 8.15
C PHE A 54 3.96 -10.95 7.82
N VAL A 55 4.45 -12.03 8.44
CA VAL A 55 5.72 -12.65 8.07
C VAL A 55 5.48 -13.74 7.04
N THR A 56 6.05 -13.61 5.84
CA THR A 56 5.86 -14.59 4.75
C THR A 56 7.20 -15.06 4.18
N SER A 57 7.36 -16.38 4.04
CA SER A 57 8.52 -17.04 3.44
C SER A 57 8.34 -17.31 1.93
N GLY A 58 9.31 -17.95 1.30
CA GLY A 58 9.27 -18.29 -0.14
C GLY A 58 9.96 -17.24 -1.02
N ASP A 59 9.57 -17.16 -2.29
CA ASP A 59 10.20 -16.27 -3.29
C ASP A 59 9.25 -15.21 -3.85
N TRP A 60 8.30 -14.77 -3.03
CA TRP A 60 7.27 -13.79 -3.44
C TRP A 60 7.88 -12.43 -3.84
N ASP A 61 8.93 -12.00 -3.16
CA ASP A 61 9.66 -10.76 -3.41
C ASP A 61 10.52 -10.82 -4.69
N ILE A 62 10.71 -12.01 -5.28
CA ILE A 62 11.40 -12.20 -6.56
C ILE A 62 10.38 -12.44 -7.67
N ASN A 63 9.55 -13.48 -7.55
CA ASN A 63 8.71 -13.99 -8.64
C ASN A 63 7.39 -13.21 -8.77
N SER A 64 6.95 -12.58 -7.68
CA SER A 64 5.66 -11.88 -7.61
C SER A 64 5.80 -10.37 -7.46
N CYS A 65 7.00 -9.84 -7.71
CA CYS A 65 7.27 -8.41 -7.66
C CYS A 65 7.97 -7.96 -8.95
N GLY A 66 7.73 -6.72 -9.36
CA GLY A 66 8.37 -6.11 -10.53
C GLY A 66 8.35 -4.59 -10.44
N PRO A 67 8.93 -3.87 -11.42
CA PRO A 67 8.92 -2.41 -11.44
C PRO A 67 7.50 -1.86 -11.35
N ILE A 68 7.29 -0.79 -10.58
CA ILE A 68 5.94 -0.23 -10.32
C ILE A 68 5.23 0.12 -11.63
N GLU A 69 5.92 0.76 -12.56
CA GLU A 69 5.41 1.21 -13.85
C GLU A 69 4.93 0.05 -14.73
N LYS A 70 5.50 -1.15 -14.57
CA LYS A 70 5.06 -2.36 -15.27
C LYS A 70 3.95 -3.07 -14.53
N VAL A 71 4.09 -3.23 -13.21
CA VAL A 71 3.13 -3.97 -12.37
C VAL A 71 1.82 -3.18 -12.14
N ARG A 72 1.85 -1.87 -12.31
CA ARG A 72 0.71 -0.95 -12.16
C ARG A 72 0.47 -0.14 -13.43
N GLU A 73 0.79 -0.70 -14.60
CA GLU A 73 0.77 -0.02 -15.90
C GLU A 73 -0.49 0.82 -16.15
N THR A 74 -1.69 0.25 -15.97
CA THR A 74 -2.96 0.98 -16.15
C THR A 74 -3.06 2.22 -15.27
N THR A 75 -2.70 2.11 -14.00
CA THR A 75 -2.71 3.25 -13.07
C THR A 75 -1.60 4.24 -13.41
N TYR A 76 -0.40 3.75 -13.68
CA TYR A 76 0.76 4.58 -14.02
C TYR A 76 0.48 5.43 -15.25
N THR A 77 0.07 4.80 -16.35
CA THR A 77 -0.31 5.49 -17.60
C THR A 77 -1.43 6.49 -17.39
N THR A 78 -2.46 6.14 -16.61
CA THR A 78 -3.58 7.06 -16.31
C THR A 78 -3.13 8.32 -15.58
N ILE A 79 -2.21 8.21 -14.61
CA ILE A 79 -1.65 9.40 -13.92
C ILE A 79 -0.93 10.30 -14.91
N TYR A 80 -0.04 9.74 -15.75
CA TYR A 80 0.70 10.53 -16.74
C TYR A 80 -0.22 11.14 -17.80
N ASP A 81 -1.19 10.38 -18.28
CA ASP A 81 -2.16 10.87 -19.26
C ASP A 81 -2.93 12.08 -18.76
N ILE A 82 -3.44 12.03 -17.52
CA ILE A 82 -4.22 13.12 -16.96
C ILE A 82 -3.33 14.32 -16.61
N PHE A 83 -2.24 14.09 -15.87
CA PHE A 83 -1.51 15.19 -15.21
C PHE A 83 -0.26 15.66 -15.95
N VAL A 84 0.26 14.90 -16.90
CA VAL A 84 1.41 15.28 -17.74
C VAL A 84 0.96 15.59 -19.17
N HIS A 85 0.12 14.74 -19.75
CA HIS A 85 -0.35 14.89 -21.13
C HIS A 85 -1.68 15.64 -21.26
N ASN A 86 -2.25 16.09 -20.14
CA ASN A 86 -3.51 16.86 -20.08
C ASN A 86 -4.68 16.18 -20.84
N LYS A 87 -4.72 14.85 -20.84
CA LYS A 87 -5.81 14.09 -21.46
C LYS A 87 -7.04 14.10 -20.55
N ASN A 88 -8.22 14.09 -21.19
CA ASN A 88 -9.46 13.87 -20.47
C ASN A 88 -9.48 12.47 -19.85
N TYR A 89 -9.80 12.36 -18.56
CA TYR A 89 -9.81 11.07 -17.86
C TYR A 89 -10.73 10.03 -18.52
N LYS A 90 -11.81 10.46 -19.19
CA LYS A 90 -12.74 9.58 -19.91
C LYS A 90 -12.12 8.85 -21.10
N SER A 91 -10.98 9.33 -21.59
CA SER A 91 -10.19 8.68 -22.65
C SER A 91 -9.08 7.75 -22.12
N THR A 92 -8.89 7.66 -20.80
CA THR A 92 -7.83 6.83 -20.21
C THR A 92 -8.21 5.35 -20.23
N ALA A 93 -7.21 4.48 -20.33
CA ALA A 93 -7.41 3.03 -20.28
C ALA A 93 -8.10 2.59 -18.97
N GLN A 94 -7.79 3.25 -17.84
CA GLN A 94 -8.44 2.96 -16.57
C GLN A 94 -9.94 3.28 -16.61
N TYR A 95 -10.35 4.43 -17.16
CA TYR A 95 -11.78 4.77 -17.25
C TYR A 95 -12.54 3.77 -18.10
N VAL A 96 -12.00 3.41 -19.26
CA VAL A 96 -12.61 2.41 -20.16
C VAL A 96 -12.79 1.08 -19.43
N GLN A 97 -11.73 0.58 -18.77
CA GLN A 97 -11.81 -0.65 -17.97
C GLN A 97 -12.87 -0.58 -16.86
N MET A 98 -12.93 0.54 -16.13
CA MET A 98 -13.90 0.72 -15.05
C MET A 98 -15.34 0.76 -15.59
N ARG A 99 -15.56 1.46 -16.70
CA ARG A 99 -16.86 1.59 -17.35
C ARG A 99 -17.36 0.24 -17.86
N ASP A 100 -16.51 -0.53 -18.52
CA ASP A 100 -16.87 -1.85 -19.04
C ASP A 100 -17.21 -2.81 -17.87
N GLY A 101 -16.45 -2.74 -16.77
CA GLY A 101 -16.74 -3.48 -15.54
C GLY A 101 -18.09 -3.13 -14.91
N VAL A 102 -18.46 -1.84 -14.89
CA VAL A 102 -19.77 -1.37 -14.42
C VAL A 102 -20.88 -1.78 -15.39
N GLN A 103 -20.67 -1.66 -16.70
CA GLN A 103 -21.66 -2.05 -17.72
C GLN A 103 -22.04 -3.53 -17.57
N LEU A 104 -21.06 -4.42 -17.45
CA LEU A 104 -21.31 -5.86 -17.25
C LEU A 104 -22.06 -6.16 -15.94
N TYR A 105 -21.87 -5.34 -14.90
CA TYR A 105 -22.60 -5.45 -13.65
C TYR A 105 -24.06 -4.98 -13.79
N LEU A 106 -24.29 -3.84 -14.45
CA LEU A 106 -25.64 -3.31 -14.69
C LEU A 106 -26.48 -4.21 -15.61
N GLU A 107 -25.84 -4.90 -16.55
CA GLU A 107 -26.46 -5.91 -17.42
C GLU A 107 -26.73 -7.26 -16.72
N GLY A 108 -26.34 -7.42 -15.45
CA GLY A 108 -26.50 -8.66 -14.70
C GLY A 108 -25.56 -9.80 -15.13
N LYS A 109 -24.56 -9.52 -16.00
CA LYS A 109 -23.58 -10.52 -16.46
C LYS A 109 -22.55 -10.89 -15.39
N THR A 110 -22.41 -10.06 -14.36
CA THR A 110 -21.52 -10.32 -13.22
C THR A 110 -22.19 -9.93 -11.91
N SER A 111 -21.90 -10.65 -10.83
CA SER A 111 -22.43 -10.33 -9.49
C SER A 111 -21.74 -9.14 -8.83
N LYS A 112 -20.57 -8.71 -9.35
CA LYS A 112 -19.78 -7.58 -8.84
C LYS A 112 -19.02 -6.94 -10.00
N PRO A 113 -18.89 -5.61 -10.02
CA PRO A 113 -18.20 -4.90 -11.10
C PRO A 113 -16.68 -5.13 -10.98
N ARG A 114 -16.15 -6.03 -11.81
CA ARG A 114 -14.72 -6.39 -11.80
C ARG A 114 -13.91 -5.30 -12.51
N GLY A 115 -12.76 -4.93 -11.96
CA GLY A 115 -11.89 -3.89 -12.54
C GLY A 115 -12.40 -2.45 -12.36
N SER A 116 -13.54 -2.24 -11.70
CA SER A 116 -14.16 -0.92 -11.51
C SER A 116 -13.75 -0.20 -10.22
N TYR A 117 -12.75 -0.69 -9.49
CA TYR A 117 -12.42 -0.18 -8.14
C TYR A 117 -13.62 -0.12 -7.19
N ARG A 118 -14.56 -1.06 -7.33
CA ARG A 118 -15.83 -1.17 -6.60
C ARG A 118 -16.90 -0.14 -6.97
N CYS A 119 -16.67 0.72 -7.97
CA CYS A 119 -17.72 1.54 -8.55
C CYS A 119 -18.79 0.62 -9.14
N THR A 120 -20.05 0.92 -8.86
CA THR A 120 -21.26 0.21 -9.29
C THR A 120 -22.11 1.02 -10.27
N SER A 121 -21.76 2.29 -10.49
CA SER A 121 -22.42 3.21 -11.43
C SER A 121 -21.40 4.07 -12.17
N PHE A 122 -21.79 4.68 -13.29
CA PHE A 122 -20.92 5.60 -14.03
C PHE A 122 -20.63 6.89 -13.26
N GLN A 123 -21.60 7.35 -12.46
CA GLN A 123 -21.44 8.50 -11.57
C GLN A 123 -20.37 8.25 -10.52
N GLU A 124 -20.28 7.03 -9.98
CA GLU A 124 -19.20 6.66 -9.05
C GLU A 124 -17.83 6.63 -9.74
N ILE A 125 -17.75 6.29 -11.03
CA ILE A 125 -16.51 6.40 -11.80
C ILE A 125 -16.09 7.87 -11.96
N ASP A 126 -17.02 8.74 -12.35
CA ASP A 126 -16.74 10.18 -12.50
C ASP A 126 -16.32 10.79 -11.14
N HIS A 127 -16.96 10.36 -10.04
CA HIS A 127 -16.57 10.75 -8.69
C HIS A 127 -15.16 10.24 -8.31
N TYR A 128 -14.83 9.01 -8.67
CA TYR A 128 -13.49 8.43 -8.47
C TYR A 128 -12.39 9.29 -9.12
N PHE A 129 -12.60 9.73 -10.36
CA PHE A 129 -11.62 10.59 -11.05
C PHE A 129 -11.57 12.01 -10.49
N SER A 130 -12.69 12.54 -10.00
CA SER A 130 -12.70 13.81 -9.23
C SER A 130 -11.89 13.70 -7.93
N MET A 131 -12.03 12.58 -7.20
CA MET A 131 -11.20 12.28 -6.03
C MET A 131 -9.72 12.20 -6.38
N LEU A 132 -9.38 11.54 -7.49
CA LEU A 132 -8.00 11.44 -7.97
C LEU A 132 -7.40 12.82 -8.29
N HIS A 133 -8.16 13.68 -8.96
CA HIS A 133 -7.73 15.05 -9.27
C HIS A 133 -7.51 15.87 -7.99
N ARG A 134 -8.43 15.79 -7.03
CA ARG A 134 -8.26 16.44 -5.71
C ARG A 134 -7.02 15.95 -4.97
N ALA A 135 -6.76 14.65 -4.98
CA ALA A 135 -5.57 14.08 -4.36
C ALA A 135 -4.28 14.61 -5.01
N PHE A 136 -4.24 14.72 -6.35
CA PHE A 136 -3.10 15.29 -7.07
C PHE A 136 -2.86 16.75 -6.68
N LEU A 137 -3.90 17.60 -6.72
CA LEU A 137 -3.78 19.01 -6.35
C LEU A 137 -3.32 19.18 -4.90
N SER A 138 -3.94 18.44 -3.98
CA SER A 138 -3.58 18.47 -2.57
C SER A 138 -2.12 18.10 -2.34
N ILE A 139 -1.63 17.01 -2.94
CA ILE A 139 -0.23 16.59 -2.80
C ILE A 139 0.73 17.60 -3.42
N ARG A 140 0.34 18.25 -4.52
CA ARG A 140 1.15 19.27 -5.19
C ARG A 140 1.26 20.56 -4.38
N GLU A 141 0.16 21.01 -3.78
CA GLU A 141 0.07 22.30 -3.09
C GLU A 141 0.53 22.22 -1.64
N ASP A 142 0.17 21.13 -0.94
CA ASP A 142 0.40 20.99 0.49
C ASP A 142 1.49 19.96 0.84
N GLY A 143 2.04 19.26 -0.15
CA GLY A 143 2.87 18.08 0.07
C GLY A 143 2.03 16.84 0.48
N TYR A 144 2.70 15.75 0.85
CA TYR A 144 2.02 14.53 1.24
C TYR A 144 1.56 14.57 2.71
N LYS A 145 0.26 14.30 2.94
CA LYS A 145 -0.35 14.17 4.27
C LYS A 145 -0.84 12.74 4.52
N SER A 146 -0.85 12.30 5.77
CA SER A 146 -1.45 11.02 6.16
C SER A 146 -2.95 11.04 5.91
N GLN A 147 -3.55 9.87 5.76
CA GLN A 147 -5.01 9.73 5.71
C GLN A 147 -5.66 10.21 7.01
N PHE A 148 -4.99 10.06 8.16
CA PHE A 148 -5.47 10.61 9.42
C PHE A 148 -5.54 12.14 9.40
N GLU A 149 -4.49 12.82 8.96
CA GLU A 149 -4.47 14.28 8.82
C GLU A 149 -5.54 14.77 7.82
N ILE A 150 -5.71 14.06 6.70
CA ILE A 150 -6.76 14.36 5.73
C ILE A 150 -8.15 14.15 6.34
N ALA A 151 -8.36 13.08 7.13
CA ALA A 151 -9.64 12.78 7.75
C ALA A 151 -10.10 13.88 8.72
N ILE A 152 -9.17 14.50 9.45
CA ILE A 152 -9.47 15.60 10.38
C ILE A 152 -9.99 16.82 9.62
N GLY A 153 -9.36 17.19 8.49
CA GLY A 153 -9.72 18.39 7.74
C GLY A 153 -10.81 18.18 6.68
N ARG A 154 -10.88 16.98 6.09
CA ARG A 154 -11.70 16.62 4.93
C ARG A 154 -12.12 15.13 5.00
N PRO A 155 -13.03 14.76 5.90
CA PRO A 155 -13.43 13.36 6.09
C PRO A 155 -14.08 12.72 4.86
N CYS A 156 -14.67 13.53 3.95
CA CYS A 156 -15.23 13.03 2.69
C CYS A 156 -14.17 12.65 1.64
N ASP A 157 -12.90 13.03 1.84
CA ASP A 157 -11.81 12.72 0.93
C ASP A 157 -11.12 11.38 1.23
N ILE A 158 -11.46 10.74 2.36
CA ILE A 158 -10.94 9.42 2.74
C ILE A 158 -11.94 8.31 2.41
N GLN A 159 -11.45 7.21 1.82
CA GLN A 159 -12.28 6.00 1.69
C GLN A 159 -12.33 5.22 3.01
N ARG A 160 -11.23 5.21 3.78
CA ARG A 160 -11.07 4.54 5.09
C ARG A 160 -9.98 5.23 5.90
N GLU A 161 -10.16 5.30 7.21
CA GLU A 161 -9.18 5.88 8.15
C GLU A 161 -7.80 5.20 8.06
N ASN A 162 -7.78 3.89 7.81
CA ASN A 162 -6.54 3.09 7.72
C ASN A 162 -6.13 2.83 6.26
N ASP A 163 -6.36 3.74 5.32
CA ASP A 163 -5.95 3.56 3.92
C ASP A 163 -4.55 4.13 3.62
N GLU A 164 -3.54 3.98 4.48
CA GLU A 164 -2.18 4.42 4.09
C GLU A 164 -1.59 3.65 2.91
N ILE A 165 -0.53 4.18 2.29
CA ILE A 165 0.27 3.46 1.30
C ILE A 165 0.78 2.17 1.96
N LYS A 166 0.44 1.01 1.41
CA LYS A 166 0.82 -0.27 2.00
C LYS A 166 2.17 -0.69 1.45
N VAL A 167 3.13 -0.96 2.31
CA VAL A 167 4.46 -1.42 1.92
C VAL A 167 4.80 -2.77 2.55
N LEU A 168 5.66 -3.52 1.87
CA LEU A 168 6.29 -4.74 2.37
C LEU A 168 7.80 -4.55 2.40
N ILE A 169 8.48 -5.32 3.26
CA ILE A 169 9.94 -5.42 3.27
C ILE A 169 10.32 -6.75 2.60
N GLY A 170 11.05 -6.67 1.48
CA GLY A 170 11.59 -7.83 0.77
C GLY A 170 12.75 -8.48 1.51
N ARG A 171 13.26 -9.61 0.98
CA ARG A 171 14.29 -10.37 1.71
C ARG A 171 15.50 -9.54 2.05
N THR A 172 15.90 -8.61 1.17
CA THR A 172 17.12 -7.80 1.29
C THR A 172 16.92 -6.48 2.02
N GLY A 173 15.71 -6.19 2.51
CA GLY A 173 15.38 -4.91 3.13
C GLY A 173 14.86 -3.88 2.14
N GLU A 174 14.63 -4.26 0.88
CA GLU A 174 14.01 -3.36 -0.09
C GLU A 174 12.53 -3.11 0.25
N VAL A 175 12.07 -1.87 0.04
CA VAL A 175 10.67 -1.49 0.27
C VAL A 175 9.86 -1.74 -1.01
N ILE A 176 8.82 -2.57 -0.90
CA ILE A 176 7.99 -3.02 -2.01
C ILE A 176 6.56 -2.49 -1.82
N LEU A 177 5.99 -1.86 -2.84
CA LEU A 177 4.60 -1.43 -2.83
C LEU A 177 3.65 -2.62 -2.77
N GLY A 178 2.80 -2.65 -1.75
CA GLY A 178 1.76 -3.63 -1.54
C GLY A 178 0.47 -3.33 -2.29
N LYS A 179 -0.65 -3.76 -1.70
CA LYS A 179 -2.01 -3.53 -2.21
C LYS A 179 -2.65 -2.35 -1.48
N GLY A 180 -2.30 -1.14 -1.91
CA GLY A 180 -2.91 0.10 -1.43
C GLY A 180 -2.01 1.31 -1.65
N GLY A 181 -2.60 2.46 -1.93
CA GLY A 181 -1.87 3.71 -2.15
C GLY A 181 -1.09 3.81 -3.47
N THR A 182 -1.42 3.00 -4.49
CA THR A 182 -0.72 3.02 -5.78
C THR A 182 -0.75 4.40 -6.46
N HIS A 183 -1.94 5.01 -6.60
CA HIS A 183 -2.06 6.36 -7.17
C HIS A 183 -1.24 7.38 -6.38
N ARG A 184 -1.31 7.32 -5.06
CA ARG A 184 -0.60 8.23 -4.13
C ARG A 184 0.92 8.15 -4.26
N VAL A 185 1.51 6.95 -4.34
CA VAL A 185 2.96 6.79 -4.56
C VAL A 185 3.37 7.30 -5.93
N ILE A 186 2.60 7.01 -6.98
CA ILE A 186 2.94 7.45 -8.35
C ILE A 186 2.84 8.97 -8.45
N ILE A 187 1.81 9.59 -7.87
CA ILE A 187 1.67 11.06 -7.80
C ILE A 187 2.83 11.68 -7.03
N ALA A 188 3.16 11.16 -5.84
CA ALA A 188 4.26 11.68 -5.05
C ALA A 188 5.59 11.63 -5.82
N LYS A 189 5.87 10.50 -6.49
CA LYS A 189 7.05 10.36 -7.35
C LYS A 189 7.05 11.33 -8.53
N LEU A 190 5.91 11.48 -9.21
CA LEU A 190 5.76 12.39 -10.36
C LEU A 190 6.04 13.85 -9.96
N LEU A 191 5.59 14.25 -8.78
CA LEU A 191 5.74 15.60 -8.25
C LEU A 191 7.10 15.83 -7.55
N GLY A 192 7.97 14.82 -7.48
CA GLY A 192 9.25 14.92 -6.76
C GLY A 192 9.10 15.03 -5.24
N ILE A 193 7.96 14.60 -4.68
CA ILE A 193 7.74 14.60 -3.23
C ILE A 193 8.63 13.53 -2.60
N GLU A 194 9.59 13.98 -1.79
CA GLU A 194 10.54 13.10 -1.13
C GLU A 194 9.83 12.23 -0.08
N LYS A 195 9.05 12.81 0.83
CA LYS A 195 8.50 12.07 1.98
C LYS A 195 7.06 11.63 1.74
N VAL A 196 6.78 10.34 1.94
CA VAL A 196 5.43 9.76 1.93
C VAL A 196 5.18 8.94 3.19
N ILE A 197 3.93 8.91 3.65
CA ILE A 197 3.53 8.15 4.83
C ILE A 197 3.02 6.77 4.39
N VAL A 198 3.56 5.74 5.01
CA VAL A 198 3.32 4.34 4.66
C VAL A 198 2.95 3.51 5.89
N GLN A 199 2.27 2.40 5.65
CA GLN A 199 2.03 1.36 6.64
C GLN A 199 2.71 0.07 6.20
N LEU A 200 3.50 -0.52 7.10
CA LEU A 200 4.08 -1.84 6.91
C LEU A 200 2.99 -2.91 7.04
N VAL A 201 2.79 -3.70 5.98
CA VAL A 201 1.79 -4.77 5.96
C VAL A 201 2.38 -6.17 5.79
N GLY A 202 3.69 -6.27 5.63
CA GLY A 202 4.35 -7.57 5.66
C GLY A 202 5.85 -7.50 5.47
N VAL A 203 6.52 -8.57 5.87
CA VAL A 203 7.98 -8.68 5.86
C VAL A 203 8.38 -10.08 5.42
N HIS A 204 9.45 -10.16 4.63
CA HIS A 204 9.98 -11.42 4.17
C HIS A 204 10.71 -12.17 5.31
N GLU A 205 10.49 -13.48 5.42
CA GLU A 205 11.09 -14.29 6.50
C GLU A 205 12.63 -14.14 6.61
N ARG A 206 13.33 -14.21 5.47
CA ARG A 206 14.80 -14.03 5.42
C ARG A 206 15.30 -12.64 5.81
N PHE A 207 14.47 -11.60 5.74
CA PHE A 207 14.85 -10.30 6.30
C PHE A 207 15.02 -10.44 7.82
N PHE A 208 14.08 -11.12 8.48
CA PHE A 208 14.17 -11.41 9.91
C PHE A 208 15.38 -12.24 10.28
N GLN A 209 15.66 -13.33 9.57
CA GLN A 209 16.78 -14.21 9.92
C GLN A 209 18.12 -13.46 9.96
N ARG A 210 18.26 -12.38 9.19
CA ARG A 210 19.43 -11.50 9.24
C ARG A 210 19.41 -10.57 10.45
N GLN A 211 18.25 -10.01 10.78
CA GLN A 211 18.10 -9.05 11.87
C GLN A 211 18.02 -9.70 13.26
N SER A 212 17.47 -10.93 13.37
CA SER A 212 17.33 -11.68 14.62
C SER A 212 18.67 -12.19 15.17
N ILE A 213 19.74 -12.13 14.36
CA ILE A 213 21.11 -12.33 14.86
C ILE A 213 21.51 -11.16 15.77
N VAL A 214 20.88 -9.99 15.60
CA VAL A 214 21.23 -8.73 16.27
C VAL A 214 20.24 -8.37 17.40
N SER A 215 18.98 -8.83 17.32
CA SER A 215 17.94 -8.50 18.32
C SER A 215 17.06 -9.70 18.70
N ASN A 216 16.72 -9.77 19.98
CA ASN A 216 15.85 -10.79 20.59
C ASN A 216 14.34 -10.53 20.35
N SER A 217 13.96 -9.34 19.88
CA SER A 217 12.60 -8.97 19.51
C SER A 217 12.53 -8.65 18.01
N LEU A 218 11.71 -9.41 17.28
CA LEU A 218 11.46 -9.14 15.87
C LEU A 218 10.77 -7.77 15.66
N GLN A 219 9.95 -7.33 16.61
CA GLN A 219 9.31 -6.02 16.57
C GLN A 219 10.36 -4.90 16.67
N SER A 220 11.30 -5.00 17.62
CA SER A 220 12.41 -4.06 17.75
C SER A 220 13.25 -4.03 16.48
N ALA A 221 13.64 -5.20 15.96
CA ALA A 221 14.51 -5.27 14.80
C ALA A 221 13.90 -4.65 13.54
N ILE A 222 12.59 -4.83 13.32
CA ILE A 222 11.87 -4.09 12.27
C ILE A 222 11.88 -2.60 12.58
N THR A 223 11.54 -2.20 13.81
CA THR A 223 11.46 -0.79 14.20
C THR A 223 12.78 -0.06 13.98
N ASP A 224 13.90 -0.68 14.34
CA ASP A 224 15.25 -0.14 14.14
C ASP A 224 15.58 0.02 12.65
N PHE A 225 15.21 -0.96 11.83
CA PHE A 225 15.33 -0.85 10.38
C PHE A 225 14.46 0.29 9.82
N LEU A 226 13.20 0.39 10.25
CA LEU A 226 12.30 1.45 9.82
C LEU A 226 12.83 2.83 10.17
N ASN A 227 13.41 2.99 11.37
CA ASN A 227 14.07 4.21 11.79
C ASN A 227 15.31 4.54 10.95
N THR A 228 16.02 3.53 10.43
CA THR A 228 17.18 3.73 9.56
C THR A 228 16.80 4.25 8.18
N ILE A 229 15.63 3.87 7.67
CA ILE A 229 15.13 4.30 6.35
C ILE A 229 14.16 5.48 6.40
N ASN A 230 13.87 5.98 7.61
CA ASN A 230 13.03 7.15 7.87
C ASN A 230 13.95 8.36 8.15
N PRO A 231 14.22 9.21 7.14
CA PRO A 231 15.12 10.36 7.28
C PRO A 231 14.52 11.52 8.09
#